data_AF-A0A0B5FE75-F1
#
_entry.id   AF-A0A0B5FE75-F1
#
_cell.length_a   1.000
_cell.length_b   1.000
_cell.length_c   1.000
_cell.angle_alpha   90.00
_cell.angle_beta   90.00
_cell.angle_gamma   90.00
#
_symmetry.space_group_name_H-M   'P 1'
#
loop_
_entity.id
_entity.type
_entity.pdbx_description
1 polymer ?
#
loop_
_entity_poly.entity_id
_entity_poly.type
_entity_poly.pdbx_seq_one_letter_code
_entity_poly.pdbx_strand_id
1 'polypeptide(L)'
;MGWIYAFRDSRYDVGIKLGWEKSKYGNKYITIAHSYSPAEIIYEAAWEIETEVKDRSQSNAIEEKASQNLTNLNFPNNGREWFNIDTKSCIEIVSDNLKLKSVKINKLSNNNHDDFRYPKHLDSPRMSKHKQVLWVYEENITKRIKLQRIDEWKTPRETRKRYSRNGFKPIAAFTYQSGVNINSNIKIHRLWETTLTNYKTPIDNSTYGWLPENVSGEEVIHYLAKNHFEQLSPPFNNKPFGVRTSYNIAE
;
A
#
# COMPACT_ATOMS: atom_id res chain seq x y z
N MET A 1 8.08 -17.24 20.93
CA MET A 1 8.81 -17.19 19.67
C MET A 1 8.13 -16.20 18.74
N GLY A 2 8.93 -15.40 18.05
CA GLY A 2 8.48 -14.46 17.03
C GLY A 2 9.63 -14.05 16.12
N TRP A 3 9.38 -13.16 15.18
CA TRP A 3 10.35 -12.79 14.14
C TRP A 3 10.31 -11.29 13.88
N ILE A 4 11.48 -10.68 13.76
CA ILE A 4 11.65 -9.36 13.16
C ILE A 4 12.10 -9.54 11.72
N TYR A 5 11.56 -8.76 10.79
CA TYR A 5 11.90 -8.79 9.38
C TYR A 5 12.33 -7.40 8.92
N ALA A 6 13.29 -7.36 7.99
CA ALA A 6 13.65 -6.17 7.24
C ALA A 6 13.16 -6.30 5.79
N PHE A 7 12.43 -5.28 5.32
CA PHE A 7 11.91 -5.20 3.96
C PHE A 7 12.44 -3.98 3.26
N ARG A 8 12.78 -4.12 1.98
CA ARG A 8 13.09 -3.01 1.09
C ARG A 8 12.07 -2.95 -0.03
N ASP A 9 11.70 -1.75 -0.44
CA ASP A 9 10.97 -1.54 -1.69
C ASP A 9 11.98 -1.53 -2.85
N SER A 10 11.85 -2.46 -3.81
CA SER A 10 12.87 -2.63 -4.86
C SER A 10 13.04 -1.42 -5.76
N ARG A 11 12.09 -0.49 -5.74
CA ARG A 11 12.12 0.76 -6.51
C ARG A 11 13.05 1.81 -5.91
N TYR A 12 13.51 1.62 -4.68
CA TYR A 12 14.37 2.56 -3.97
C TYR A 12 15.66 1.91 -3.47
N ASP A 13 16.76 2.67 -3.56
CA ASP A 13 18.09 2.23 -3.11
C ASP A 13 18.24 2.28 -1.58
N VAL A 14 17.48 3.16 -0.93
CA VAL A 14 17.51 3.41 0.52
C VAL A 14 16.09 3.28 1.07
N GLY A 15 15.92 2.95 2.35
CA GLY A 15 14.60 2.86 2.96
C GLY A 15 14.25 1.42 3.32
N ILE A 16 14.43 1.09 4.58
CA ILE A 16 14.09 -0.22 5.13
C ILE A 16 12.89 -0.09 6.04
N LYS A 17 11.93 -1.00 5.88
CA LYS A 17 10.83 -1.20 6.82
C LYS A 17 11.16 -2.35 7.75
N LEU A 18 10.89 -2.20 9.04
CA LEU A 18 10.88 -3.32 9.97
C LEU A 18 9.46 -3.83 10.19
N GLY A 19 9.30 -5.13 10.39
CA GLY A 19 8.02 -5.74 10.75
C GLY A 19 8.19 -6.88 11.73
N TRP A 20 7.10 -7.18 12.44
CA TRP A 20 7.04 -8.17 13.48
C TRP A 20 5.99 -9.25 13.15
N GLU A 21 6.32 -10.52 13.43
CA GLU A 21 5.39 -11.64 13.36
C GLU A 21 5.48 -12.50 14.62
N LYS A 22 4.34 -12.85 15.22
CA LYS A 22 4.27 -13.74 16.39
C LYS A 22 3.97 -15.17 15.90
N SER A 23 4.98 -15.85 15.35
CA SER A 23 4.85 -17.24 14.89
C SER A 23 6.14 -18.04 15.10
N LYS A 24 6.01 -19.30 15.53
CA LYS A 24 7.14 -20.26 15.58
C LYS A 24 7.62 -20.74 14.21
N TYR A 25 6.86 -20.44 13.15
CA TYR A 25 7.17 -20.83 11.77
C TYR A 25 7.44 -19.63 10.87
N GLY A 26 7.84 -18.48 11.44
CA GLY A 26 8.01 -17.24 10.69
C GLY A 26 9.01 -17.33 9.52
N ASN A 27 9.99 -18.24 9.57
CA ASN A 27 10.89 -18.54 8.45
C ASN A 27 10.21 -19.21 7.24
N LYS A 28 9.07 -19.88 7.43
CA LYS A 28 8.29 -20.56 6.38
C LYS A 28 7.10 -19.75 5.88
N TYR A 29 6.58 -18.82 6.70
CA TYR A 29 5.38 -18.02 6.43
C TYR A 29 5.69 -16.53 6.31
N ILE A 30 6.73 -16.20 5.55
CA ILE A 30 7.19 -14.83 5.27
C ILE A 30 6.07 -13.97 4.66
N THR A 31 5.10 -14.58 3.99
CA THR A 31 3.90 -13.95 3.42
C THR A 31 2.87 -13.46 4.46
N ILE A 32 2.99 -13.88 5.72
CA ILE A 32 2.05 -13.53 6.81
C ILE A 32 2.56 -12.39 7.67
N ALA A 33 3.88 -12.21 7.78
CA ALA A 33 4.46 -11.01 8.36
C ALA A 33 3.83 -9.82 7.61
N HIS A 34 3.02 -9.03 8.31
CA HIS A 34 2.06 -8.07 7.76
C HIS A 34 2.72 -6.87 7.02
N SER A 35 3.69 -7.12 6.15
CA SER A 35 4.14 -6.22 5.11
C SER A 35 3.11 -6.26 3.98
N TYR A 36 1.98 -5.61 4.23
CA TYR A 36 0.99 -5.35 3.21
C TYR A 36 1.47 -4.22 2.28
N SER A 37 2.58 -4.51 1.63
CA SER A 37 3.37 -3.62 0.79
C SER A 37 3.30 -4.15 -0.66
N PRO A 38 3.59 -3.32 -1.68
CA PRO A 38 3.26 -3.63 -3.09
C PRO A 38 4.10 -4.79 -3.64
N ALA A 39 3.76 -5.24 -4.86
CA ALA A 39 4.31 -6.44 -5.54
C ALA A 39 5.84 -6.50 -5.70
N GLU A 40 6.56 -5.45 -5.31
CA GLU A 40 7.99 -5.21 -5.54
C GLU A 40 8.80 -5.12 -4.23
N ILE A 41 8.27 -5.65 -3.13
CA ILE A 41 9.00 -5.68 -1.85
C ILE A 41 9.96 -6.87 -1.80
N ILE A 42 11.19 -6.58 -1.40
CA ILE A 42 12.26 -7.56 -1.21
C ILE A 42 12.43 -7.78 0.30
N TYR A 43 12.39 -9.05 0.70
CA TYR A 43 12.69 -9.48 2.05
C TYR A 43 14.19 -9.66 2.17
N GLU A 44 14.84 -8.79 2.93
CA GLU A 44 16.31 -8.73 2.97
C GLU A 44 16.89 -9.61 4.09
N ALA A 45 16.26 -9.57 5.28
CA ALA A 45 16.73 -10.31 6.45
C ALA A 45 15.61 -10.56 7.46
N ALA A 46 15.83 -11.54 8.34
CA ALA A 46 15.01 -11.71 9.54
C ALA A 46 15.81 -12.20 10.75
N TRP A 47 15.27 -11.96 11.95
CA TRP A 47 15.84 -12.34 13.24
C TRP A 47 14.81 -13.14 14.04
N GLU A 48 15.19 -14.34 14.46
CA GLU A 48 14.35 -15.20 15.29
C GLU A 48 14.43 -14.76 16.74
N ILE A 49 13.29 -14.37 17.31
CA ILE A 49 13.16 -14.06 18.73
C ILE A 49 12.72 -15.31 19.46
N GLU A 50 13.64 -15.90 20.22
CA GLU A 50 13.43 -17.14 20.97
C GLU A 50 12.38 -16.95 22.08
N THR A 51 12.31 -15.77 22.69
CA THR A 51 11.40 -15.49 23.80
C THR A 51 9.93 -15.61 23.40
N GLU A 52 9.13 -16.22 24.26
CA GLU A 52 7.68 -16.21 24.11
C GLU A 52 7.11 -14.81 24.39
N VAL A 53 6.56 -14.19 23.34
CA VAL A 53 5.92 -12.88 23.43
C VAL A 53 4.45 -13.10 23.75
N LYS A 54 4.01 -12.73 24.95
CA LYS A 54 2.67 -13.01 25.45
C LYS A 54 1.66 -11.94 25.04
N ASP A 55 2.08 -10.67 24.94
CA ASP A 55 1.21 -9.53 24.61
C ASP A 55 1.84 -8.49 23.68
N ARG A 56 1.10 -7.41 23.38
CA ARG A 56 1.54 -6.34 22.46
C ARG A 56 2.63 -5.45 23.05
N SER A 57 2.67 -5.24 24.38
CA SER A 57 3.68 -4.40 25.02
C SER A 57 5.08 -5.01 24.86
N GLN A 58 5.17 -6.34 24.99
CA GLN A 58 6.41 -7.08 24.76
C GLN A 58 6.84 -7.04 23.28
N SER A 59 5.89 -7.13 22.34
CA SER A 59 6.23 -6.94 20.92
C SER A 59 6.71 -5.52 20.62
N ASN A 60 6.09 -4.49 21.22
CA ASN A 60 6.52 -3.10 21.02
C ASN A 60 7.95 -2.89 21.56
N ALA A 61 8.28 -3.43 22.74
CA ALA A 61 9.63 -3.33 23.30
C ALA A 61 10.69 -4.00 22.40
N ILE A 62 10.34 -5.12 21.74
CA ILE A 62 11.22 -5.77 20.76
C ILE A 62 11.35 -4.91 19.49
N GLU A 63 10.25 -4.37 18.97
CA GLU A 63 10.24 -3.47 17.81
C GLU A 63 11.07 -2.19 18.10
N GLU A 64 10.95 -1.60 19.29
CA GLU A 64 11.71 -0.45 19.77
C GLU A 64 13.21 -0.77 19.92
N LYS A 65 13.53 -1.92 20.51
CA LYS A 65 14.92 -2.39 20.61
C LYS A 65 15.52 -2.63 19.24
N ALA A 66 14.80 -3.29 18.33
CA ALA A 66 15.27 -3.55 16.97
C ALA A 66 15.56 -2.23 16.22
N SER A 67 14.67 -1.25 16.36
CA SER A 67 14.75 0.06 15.70
C SER A 67 15.65 1.09 16.37
N GLN A 68 16.26 0.75 17.51
CA GLN A 68 17.17 1.64 18.23
C GLN A 68 18.30 2.12 17.31
N ASN A 69 18.66 3.40 17.36
CA ASN A 69 19.69 4.02 16.51
C ASN A 69 19.39 4.04 15.00
N LEU A 70 18.21 3.60 14.56
CA LEU A 70 17.76 3.81 13.19
C LEU A 70 17.10 5.18 13.06
N THR A 71 17.50 5.93 12.03
CA THR A 71 16.88 7.24 11.74
C THR A 71 15.60 7.03 10.96
N ASN A 72 14.48 7.48 11.52
CA ASN A 72 13.20 7.45 10.81
C ASN A 72 13.27 8.27 9.53
N LEU A 73 12.60 7.77 8.50
CA LEU A 73 12.41 8.49 7.27
C LEU A 73 11.27 9.50 7.47
N ASN A 74 11.59 10.80 7.45
CA ASN A 74 10.62 11.87 7.68
C ASN A 74 9.74 12.13 6.44
N PHE A 75 8.58 11.46 6.33
CA PHE A 75 7.57 11.75 5.29
C PHE A 75 6.13 11.79 5.81
N PRO A 76 5.26 12.63 5.21
CA PRO A 76 4.40 13.48 6.01
C PRO A 76 3.15 12.81 6.58
N ASN A 77 2.79 11.56 6.25
CA ASN A 77 1.50 11.03 6.75
C ASN A 77 1.38 9.53 7.01
N ASN A 78 2.36 8.66 6.71
CA ASN A 78 2.18 7.20 6.92
C ASN A 78 3.46 6.46 7.41
N GLY A 79 4.52 7.19 7.80
CA GLY A 79 5.88 6.65 7.90
C GLY A 79 6.38 6.23 9.29
N ARG A 80 5.56 5.69 10.20
CA ARG A 80 6.09 5.24 11.51
C ARG A 80 7.00 4.01 11.46
N GLU A 81 7.20 3.40 10.29
CA GLU A 81 7.86 2.08 10.17
C GLU A 81 9.02 2.07 9.16
N TRP A 82 9.38 3.19 8.51
CA TRP A 82 10.45 3.25 7.51
C TRP A 82 11.67 4.01 8.03
N PHE A 83 12.86 3.45 7.81
CA PHE A 83 14.14 3.99 8.24
C PHE A 83 14.99 4.42 7.05
N ASN A 84 15.63 5.58 7.14
CA ASN A 84 16.50 6.13 6.11
C ASN A 84 17.88 5.47 6.14
N ILE A 85 17.96 4.22 5.69
CA ILE A 85 19.17 3.40 5.77
C ILE A 85 19.23 2.42 4.60
N ASP A 86 20.44 2.02 4.20
CA ASP A 86 20.65 0.95 3.24
C ASP A 86 20.51 -0.44 3.89
N THR A 87 20.36 -1.48 3.07
CA THR A 87 20.15 -2.85 3.55
C THR A 87 21.29 -3.35 4.44
N LYS A 88 22.55 -3.12 4.05
CA LYS A 88 23.71 -3.69 4.76
C LYS A 88 23.83 -3.08 6.15
N SER A 89 23.79 -1.75 6.23
CA SER A 89 23.86 -1.02 7.50
C SER A 89 22.67 -1.36 8.40
N CYS A 90 21.47 -1.52 7.84
CA CYS A 90 20.30 -1.94 8.61
C CYS A 90 20.49 -3.32 9.24
N ILE A 91 21.03 -4.29 8.50
CA ILE A 91 21.24 -5.65 9.01
C ILE A 91 22.24 -5.64 10.16
N GLU A 92 23.35 -4.90 10.01
CA GLU A 92 24.39 -4.76 11.05
C GLU A 92 23.81 -4.15 12.33
N ILE A 93 23.15 -2.98 12.24
CA ILE A 93 22.59 -2.29 13.41
C ILE A 93 21.52 -3.13 14.11
N VAL A 94 20.58 -3.73 13.38
CA VAL A 94 19.51 -4.52 14.00
C VAL A 94 20.07 -5.79 14.65
N SER A 95 21.05 -6.45 14.02
CA SER A 95 21.73 -7.61 14.60
C SER A 95 22.44 -7.24 15.90
N ASP A 96 23.11 -6.08 15.93
CA ASP A 96 23.81 -5.58 17.11
C ASP A 96 22.85 -5.17 18.23
N ASN A 97 21.72 -4.54 17.89
CA ASN A 97 20.69 -4.18 18.85
C ASN A 97 20.06 -5.41 19.48
N LEU A 98 19.66 -6.38 18.65
CA LEU A 98 18.99 -7.60 19.11
C LEU A 98 19.95 -8.63 19.72
N LYS A 99 21.26 -8.52 19.45
CA LYS A 99 22.29 -9.52 19.76
C LYS A 99 22.01 -10.86 19.11
N LEU A 100 21.53 -10.82 17.86
CA LEU A 100 21.14 -11.99 17.08
C LEU A 100 21.73 -11.91 15.68
N LYS A 101 22.09 -13.07 15.11
CA LYS A 101 22.48 -13.13 13.70
C LYS A 101 21.24 -13.09 12.82
N SER A 102 21.29 -12.30 11.75
CA SER A 102 20.26 -12.31 10.73
C SER A 102 20.28 -13.64 9.95
N VAL A 103 19.10 -14.15 9.63
CA VAL A 103 18.90 -15.23 8.67
C VAL A 103 18.56 -14.61 7.32
N LYS A 104 19.27 -15.04 6.27
CA LYS A 104 18.95 -14.63 4.90
C LYS A 104 17.64 -15.27 4.47
N ILE A 105 16.73 -14.46 3.95
CA ILE A 105 15.46 -14.96 3.40
C ILE A 105 15.64 -15.22 1.91
N ASN A 106 15.37 -16.45 1.49
CA ASN A 106 15.22 -16.74 0.07
C ASN A 106 13.87 -16.17 -0.41
N LYS A 107 13.90 -15.46 -1.53
CA LYS A 107 12.72 -14.87 -2.16
C LYS A 107 11.70 -15.99 -2.44
N LEU A 108 10.65 -16.08 -1.62
CA LEU A 108 9.49 -16.89 -1.96
C LEU A 108 8.76 -16.18 -3.09
N SER A 109 8.45 -16.91 -4.16
CA SER A 109 7.63 -16.41 -5.27
C SER A 109 6.35 -15.78 -4.71
N ASN A 110 6.16 -14.50 -5.03
CA ASN A 110 5.10 -13.61 -4.55
C ASN A 110 3.73 -14.31 -4.41
N ASN A 111 3.34 -14.66 -3.18
CA ASN A 111 1.93 -14.89 -2.90
C ASN A 111 1.28 -13.55 -2.58
N ASN A 112 0.50 -13.10 -3.56
CA ASN A 112 -0.23 -11.86 -3.61
C ASN A 112 -1.45 -11.87 -2.64
N HIS A 113 -1.24 -12.08 -1.33
CA HIS A 113 -2.27 -11.90 -0.29
C HIS A 113 -2.37 -10.44 0.15
N ASP A 114 -3.12 -9.67 -0.61
CA ASP A 114 -3.62 -8.37 -0.17
C ASP A 114 -5.13 -8.56 -0.17
N ASP A 115 -5.80 -8.34 0.93
CA ASP A 115 -7.27 -8.43 0.93
C ASP A 115 -7.92 -7.32 0.06
N PHE A 116 -7.12 -6.36 -0.41
CA PHE A 116 -7.48 -5.42 -1.47
C PHE A 116 -7.30 -5.99 -2.90
N ARG A 117 -6.71 -7.18 -3.07
CA ARG A 117 -6.36 -7.84 -4.36
C ARG A 117 -7.44 -8.78 -4.92
N TYR A 118 -8.66 -8.79 -4.39
CA TYR A 118 -9.77 -9.32 -5.20
C TYR A 118 -10.34 -8.17 -6.02
N PRO A 119 -9.99 -8.03 -7.32
CA PRO A 119 -10.94 -7.47 -8.25
C PRO A 119 -12.13 -8.42 -8.15
N LYS A 120 -13.11 -8.09 -7.30
CA LYS A 120 -14.40 -8.77 -7.31
C LYS A 120 -14.79 -8.78 -8.78
N HIS A 121 -14.90 -9.96 -9.37
CA HIS A 121 -15.27 -10.12 -10.78
C HIS A 121 -16.40 -9.14 -11.10
N LEU A 122 -16.41 -8.60 -12.33
CA LEU A 122 -17.47 -7.70 -12.77
C LEU A 122 -18.87 -8.28 -12.49
N ASP A 123 -18.96 -9.60 -12.42
CA ASP A 123 -20.17 -10.39 -12.18
C ASP A 123 -20.43 -10.71 -10.68
N SER A 124 -19.62 -10.21 -9.76
CA SER A 124 -19.80 -10.43 -8.33
C SER A 124 -21.02 -9.66 -7.82
N PRO A 125 -21.98 -10.30 -7.12
CA PRO A 125 -23.10 -9.62 -6.47
C PRO A 125 -22.71 -8.53 -5.46
N ARG A 126 -21.42 -8.44 -5.10
CA ARG A 126 -20.88 -7.36 -4.26
C ARG A 126 -20.64 -6.08 -5.05
N MET A 127 -20.37 -6.13 -6.37
CA MET A 127 -20.17 -4.93 -7.19
C MET A 127 -21.45 -4.13 -7.40
N SER A 128 -22.62 -4.76 -7.38
CA SER A 128 -23.90 -4.05 -7.45
C SER A 128 -24.33 -3.38 -6.14
N LYS A 129 -23.60 -3.60 -5.03
CA LYS A 129 -23.96 -3.06 -3.71
C LYS A 129 -23.28 -1.73 -3.38
N HIS A 130 -22.19 -1.39 -4.07
CA HIS A 130 -21.39 -0.20 -3.78
C HIS A 130 -20.97 0.51 -5.07
N LYS A 131 -20.86 1.84 -5.01
CA LYS A 131 -20.43 2.67 -6.15
C LYS A 131 -18.91 2.78 -6.15
N GLN A 132 -18.29 2.51 -7.30
CA GLN A 132 -16.83 2.60 -7.47
C GLN A 132 -16.38 4.04 -7.71
N VAL A 133 -15.20 4.33 -7.18
CA VAL A 133 -14.45 5.58 -7.36
C VAL A 133 -13.06 5.20 -7.84
N LEU A 134 -12.64 5.82 -8.94
CA LEU A 134 -11.26 5.80 -9.39
C LEU A 134 -10.53 6.97 -8.75
N TRP A 135 -9.63 6.67 -7.83
CA TRP A 135 -8.76 7.65 -7.22
C TRP A 135 -7.47 7.83 -8.01
N VAL A 136 -7.03 9.08 -8.07
CA VAL A 136 -5.72 9.48 -8.60
C VAL A 136 -4.91 10.05 -7.46
N TYR A 137 -3.77 9.42 -7.19
CA TYR A 137 -2.81 9.85 -6.19
C TYR A 137 -1.50 10.26 -6.83
N GLU A 138 -0.87 11.26 -6.23
CA GLU A 138 0.52 11.63 -6.48
C GLU A 138 1.38 11.18 -5.31
N GLU A 139 2.47 10.47 -5.58
CA GLU A 139 3.46 10.17 -4.56
C GLU A 139 4.23 11.44 -4.15
N ASN A 140 4.40 11.68 -2.84
CA ASN A 140 4.91 12.98 -2.39
C ASN A 140 6.30 13.33 -2.90
N ILE A 141 7.21 12.35 -3.06
CA ILE A 141 8.61 12.57 -3.47
C ILE A 141 8.78 12.41 -4.98
N THR A 142 8.53 11.22 -5.52
CA THR A 142 8.81 10.92 -6.93
C THR A 142 7.82 11.58 -7.87
N LYS A 143 6.71 12.12 -7.33
CA LYS A 143 5.58 12.65 -8.12
C LYS A 143 4.91 11.61 -9.00
N ARG A 144 5.24 10.33 -8.81
CA ARG A 144 4.66 9.24 -9.56
C ARG A 144 3.17 9.12 -9.30
N ILE A 145 2.42 8.86 -10.35
CA ILE A 145 0.96 8.76 -10.29
C ILE A 145 0.53 7.32 -10.04
N LYS A 146 -0.36 7.16 -9.06
CA LYS A 146 -1.02 5.90 -8.73
C LYS A 146 -2.52 6.03 -8.99
N LEU A 147 -3.05 5.13 -9.80
CA LEU A 147 -4.48 4.99 -10.06
C LEU A 147 -5.02 3.85 -9.22
N GLN A 148 -6.06 4.07 -8.42
CA GLN A 148 -6.63 3.01 -7.57
C GLN A 148 -8.15 3.04 -7.58
N ARG A 149 -8.76 1.88 -7.84
CA ARG A 149 -10.21 1.70 -7.80
C ARG A 149 -10.65 1.14 -6.47
N ILE A 150 -11.57 1.82 -5.78
CA ILE A 150 -12.20 1.35 -4.54
C ILE A 150 -13.69 1.73 -4.52
N ASP A 151 -14.44 1.21 -3.56
CA ASP A 151 -15.86 1.48 -3.35
C ASP A 151 -16.16 2.38 -2.13
N GLU A 152 -15.16 3.15 -1.67
CA GLU A 152 -15.22 4.05 -0.52
C GLU A 152 -14.89 5.52 -0.88
N TRP A 153 -15.55 6.46 -0.19
CA TRP A 153 -15.46 7.91 -0.48
C TRP A 153 -14.42 8.69 0.30
N LYS A 154 -14.31 8.48 1.61
CA LYS A 154 -13.16 9.10 2.27
C LYS A 154 -11.98 8.35 1.69
N THR A 155 -11.01 9.11 1.16
CA THR A 155 -9.69 8.63 0.73
C THR A 155 -9.43 7.37 1.51
N PRO A 156 -9.26 6.19 0.87
CA PRO A 156 -9.02 4.97 1.61
C PRO A 156 -8.02 5.41 2.66
N ARG A 157 -8.36 5.20 3.94
CA ARG A 157 -7.29 5.09 4.91
C ARG A 157 -6.47 4.01 4.25
N GLU A 158 -5.43 4.39 3.51
CA GLU A 158 -4.25 3.58 3.27
C GLU A 158 -3.95 3.24 4.70
N THR A 159 -4.50 2.10 5.16
CA THR A 159 -4.51 1.73 6.57
C THR A 159 -3.09 2.02 6.99
N ARG A 160 -2.89 2.86 8.03
CA ARG A 160 -1.69 3.65 8.44
C ARG A 160 -0.28 3.03 8.24
N LYS A 161 -0.22 1.85 7.65
CA LYS A 161 0.79 0.83 7.41
C LYS A 161 1.15 0.53 5.93
N ARG A 162 0.49 1.06 4.88
CA ARG A 162 0.56 0.41 3.54
C ARG A 162 0.89 1.28 2.31
N TYR A 163 1.78 0.72 1.48
CA TYR A 163 2.05 0.91 0.04
C TYR A 163 3.16 1.84 -0.47
N SER A 164 3.50 2.95 0.19
CA SER A 164 4.71 3.69 -0.18
C SER A 164 5.41 4.28 1.02
N ARG A 165 6.74 4.12 1.01
CA ARG A 165 7.71 4.83 1.82
C ARG A 165 7.49 6.35 1.83
N ASN A 166 7.03 6.90 0.70
CA ASN A 166 6.94 8.34 0.45
C ASN A 166 5.52 8.89 0.70
N GLY A 167 4.53 8.00 0.88
CA GLY A 167 3.12 8.35 1.04
C GLY A 167 2.47 8.97 -0.21
N PHE A 168 1.14 9.05 -0.18
CA PHE A 168 0.33 9.56 -1.29
C PHE A 168 -0.50 10.77 -0.90
N LYS A 169 -0.60 11.71 -1.82
CA LYS A 169 -1.58 12.79 -1.80
C LYS A 169 -2.65 12.48 -2.84
N PRO A 170 -3.95 12.41 -2.47
CA PRO A 170 -5.00 12.33 -3.47
C PRO A 170 -5.07 13.66 -4.23
N ILE A 171 -5.04 13.60 -5.56
CA ILE A 171 -5.07 14.78 -6.43
C ILE A 171 -6.36 14.88 -7.24
N ALA A 172 -7.03 13.75 -7.48
CA ALA A 172 -8.37 13.71 -8.08
C ALA A 172 -9.09 12.41 -7.76
N ALA A 173 -10.40 12.41 -7.96
CA ALA A 173 -11.22 11.20 -7.97
C ALA A 173 -12.25 11.28 -9.11
N PHE A 174 -12.61 10.14 -9.65
CA PHE A 174 -13.59 10.01 -10.74
C PHE A 174 -14.63 8.98 -10.37
N THR A 175 -15.90 9.33 -10.54
CA THR A 175 -17.02 8.41 -10.39
C THR A 175 -18.08 8.69 -11.45
N TYR A 176 -19.12 7.86 -11.49
CA TYR A 176 -20.25 8.07 -12.39
C TYR A 176 -21.32 8.93 -11.71
N GLN A 177 -22.02 9.82 -12.41
CA GLN A 177 -22.99 10.72 -11.77
C GLN A 177 -24.20 9.98 -11.16
N SER A 178 -24.62 8.85 -11.75
CA SER A 178 -25.77 8.08 -11.24
C SER A 178 -25.47 7.37 -9.90
N GLY A 179 -26.53 6.86 -9.26
CA GLY A 179 -26.41 6.02 -8.07
C GLY A 179 -25.69 4.68 -8.31
N VAL A 180 -25.70 3.82 -7.29
CA VAL A 180 -25.07 2.49 -7.34
C VAL A 180 -25.66 1.66 -8.49
N ASN A 181 -24.83 1.29 -9.47
CA ASN A 181 -25.23 0.47 -10.61
C ASN A 181 -24.01 -0.27 -11.19
N ILE A 182 -24.19 -1.56 -11.50
CA ILE A 182 -23.18 -2.42 -12.12
C ILE A 182 -22.62 -1.83 -13.42
N ASN A 183 -23.45 -1.26 -14.29
CA ASN A 183 -23.01 -0.67 -15.56
C ASN A 183 -22.10 0.55 -15.34
N SER A 184 -22.37 1.34 -14.31
CA SER A 184 -21.52 2.48 -13.93
C SER A 184 -20.17 2.03 -13.39
N ASN A 185 -20.15 0.98 -12.57
CA ASN A 185 -18.92 0.41 -12.03
C ASN A 185 -18.06 -0.25 -13.13
N ILE A 186 -18.68 -0.93 -14.11
CA ILE A 186 -17.98 -1.46 -15.29
C ILE A 186 -17.29 -0.33 -16.06
N LYS A 187 -17.95 0.82 -16.23
CA LYS A 187 -17.35 1.99 -16.90
C LYS A 187 -16.13 2.52 -16.13
N ILE A 188 -16.19 2.61 -14.79
CA ILE A 188 -15.05 3.00 -13.95
C ILE A 188 -13.90 2.00 -14.06
N HIS A 189 -14.20 0.70 -14.08
CA HIS A 189 -13.19 -0.33 -14.30
C HIS A 189 -12.52 -0.20 -15.66
N ARG A 190 -13.29 -0.08 -16.75
CA ARG A 190 -12.76 0.11 -18.10
C ARG A 190 -11.93 1.38 -18.23
N LEU A 191 -12.35 2.47 -17.59
CA LEU A 191 -11.58 3.71 -17.54
C LEU A 191 -10.19 3.46 -16.95
N TRP A 192 -10.12 2.77 -15.82
CA TRP A 192 -8.84 2.41 -15.19
C TRP A 192 -7.97 1.54 -16.10
N GLU A 193 -8.51 0.45 -16.67
CA GLU A 193 -7.77 -0.45 -17.57
C GLU A 193 -7.24 0.29 -18.80
N THR A 194 -8.10 1.09 -19.43
CA THR A 194 -7.73 1.87 -20.63
C THR A 194 -6.64 2.89 -20.29
N THR A 195 -6.73 3.53 -19.12
CA THR A 195 -5.70 4.48 -18.68
C THR A 195 -4.36 3.76 -18.49
N LEU A 196 -4.33 2.62 -17.79
CA LEU A 196 -3.10 1.85 -17.60
C LEU A 196 -2.52 1.37 -18.93
N THR A 197 -3.36 0.87 -19.84
CA THR A 197 -2.93 0.42 -21.17
C THR A 197 -2.33 1.57 -21.99
N ASN A 198 -2.97 2.75 -21.98
CA ASN A 198 -2.47 3.92 -22.71
C ASN A 198 -1.09 4.36 -22.22
N TYR A 199 -0.83 4.25 -20.91
CA TYR A 199 0.47 4.54 -20.33
C TYR A 199 1.44 3.35 -20.34
N LYS A 200 1.12 2.28 -21.10
CA LYS A 200 1.93 1.05 -21.23
C LYS A 200 2.27 0.41 -19.88
N THR A 201 1.41 0.62 -18.87
CA THR A 201 1.52 -0.04 -17.58
C THR A 201 0.86 -1.41 -17.70
N PRO A 202 1.54 -2.50 -17.30
CA PRO A 202 0.92 -3.82 -17.26
C PRO A 202 -0.37 -3.79 -16.43
N ILE A 203 -1.46 -4.32 -17.00
CA ILE A 203 -2.64 -4.64 -16.23
C ILE A 203 -2.38 -5.98 -15.58
N ASP A 204 -1.91 -5.97 -14.33
CA ASP A 204 -2.10 -7.12 -13.46
C ASP A 204 -3.52 -7.08 -12.88
N ASN A 205 -4.02 -8.20 -12.34
CA ASN A 205 -5.32 -8.28 -11.67
C ASN A 205 -5.40 -7.42 -10.38
N SER A 206 -4.61 -6.37 -10.27
CA SER A 206 -4.55 -5.45 -9.16
C SER A 206 -5.75 -4.48 -9.17
N THR A 207 -6.03 -3.91 -8.00
CA THR A 207 -7.00 -2.82 -7.83
C THR A 207 -6.34 -1.45 -7.96
N TYR A 208 -5.04 -1.39 -8.25
CA TYR A 208 -4.27 -0.17 -8.45
C TYR A 208 -3.18 -0.36 -9.50
N GLY A 209 -2.83 0.69 -10.24
CA GLY A 209 -1.71 0.66 -11.17
C GLY A 209 -0.86 1.92 -11.05
N TRP A 210 0.42 1.78 -11.35
CA TRP A 210 1.37 2.88 -11.34
C TRP A 210 1.66 3.34 -12.75
N LEU A 211 1.57 4.64 -12.97
CA LEU A 211 1.97 5.22 -14.24
C LEU A 211 3.50 5.36 -14.28
N PRO A 212 4.10 5.47 -15.48
CA PRO A 212 5.51 5.82 -15.65
C PRO A 212 5.88 7.13 -14.94
N GLU A 213 7.14 7.28 -14.53
CA GLU A 213 7.61 8.42 -13.72
C GLU A 213 7.53 9.78 -14.44
N ASN A 214 7.50 9.78 -15.76
CA ASN A 214 7.42 10.99 -16.59
C ASN A 214 5.98 11.49 -16.83
N VAL A 215 4.97 10.81 -16.28
CA VAL A 215 3.56 11.17 -16.46
C VAL A 215 3.14 12.15 -15.38
N SER A 216 2.62 13.31 -15.79
CA SER A 216 2.14 14.33 -14.85
C SER A 216 0.72 14.03 -14.35
N GLY A 217 0.41 14.44 -13.12
CA GLY A 217 -0.94 14.32 -12.58
C GLY A 217 -1.98 15.11 -13.38
N GLU A 218 -1.62 16.29 -13.89
CA GLU A 218 -2.49 17.15 -14.70
C GLU A 218 -2.89 16.48 -16.01
N GLU A 219 -1.93 15.85 -16.71
CA GLU A 219 -2.18 15.11 -17.95
C GLU A 219 -3.18 13.98 -17.73
N VAL A 220 -2.99 13.21 -16.64
CA VAL A 220 -3.87 12.10 -16.28
C VAL A 220 -5.27 12.59 -15.94
N ILE A 221 -5.38 13.66 -15.15
CA ILE A 221 -6.66 14.26 -14.79
C ILE A 221 -7.39 14.75 -16.06
N HIS A 222 -6.68 15.45 -16.95
CA HIS A 222 -7.25 15.93 -18.21
C HIS A 222 -7.72 14.79 -19.11
N TYR A 223 -6.93 13.71 -19.20
CA TYR A 223 -7.32 12.50 -19.93
C TYR A 223 -8.59 11.86 -19.35
N LEU A 224 -8.65 11.70 -18.03
CA LEU A 224 -9.79 11.08 -17.35
C LEU A 224 -11.06 11.95 -17.44
N ALA A 225 -10.92 13.28 -17.34
CA ALA A 225 -12.04 14.23 -17.41
C ALA A 225 -12.75 14.22 -18.78
N LYS A 226 -12.03 13.93 -19.87
CA LYS A 226 -12.63 13.81 -21.22
C LYS A 226 -13.63 12.65 -21.36
N ASN A 227 -13.64 11.70 -20.43
CA ASN A 227 -14.46 10.50 -20.54
C ASN A 227 -15.86 10.62 -19.88
N HIS A 228 -16.37 11.85 -19.71
CA HIS A 228 -17.71 12.13 -19.15
C HIS A 228 -17.97 11.57 -17.74
N PHE A 229 -16.92 11.44 -16.92
CA PHE A 229 -17.04 11.08 -15.52
C PHE A 229 -17.21 12.33 -14.65
N GLU A 230 -17.84 12.16 -13.48
CA GLU A 230 -17.85 13.17 -12.45
C GLU A 230 -16.43 13.27 -11.88
N GLN A 231 -15.72 14.34 -12.25
CA GLN A 231 -14.44 14.68 -11.66
C GLN A 231 -14.66 15.36 -10.31
N LEU A 232 -13.93 14.90 -9.31
CA LEU A 232 -13.95 15.41 -7.96
C LEU A 232 -12.52 15.85 -7.63
N SER A 233 -12.40 17.05 -7.09
CA SER A 233 -11.11 17.67 -6.78
C SER A 233 -10.98 17.95 -5.28
N PRO A 234 -9.76 17.98 -4.72
CA PRO A 234 -9.55 18.43 -3.35
C PRO A 234 -10.07 19.86 -3.13
N PRO A 235 -10.58 20.20 -1.93
CA PRO A 235 -10.76 19.31 -0.78
C PRO A 235 -11.99 18.40 -0.95
N PHE A 236 -11.83 17.09 -0.73
CA PHE A 236 -12.88 16.06 -0.90
C PHE A 236 -13.92 16.08 0.24
N ASN A 237 -14.53 17.24 0.45
CA ASN A 237 -15.41 17.51 1.60
C ASN A 237 -16.79 16.86 1.42
N ASN A 238 -17.28 16.76 0.19
CA ASN A 238 -18.63 16.29 -0.11
C ASN A 238 -18.60 14.92 -0.76
N LYS A 239 -19.29 13.96 -0.13
CA LYS A 239 -19.44 12.61 -0.66
C LYS A 239 -20.36 12.56 -1.89
N PRO A 240 -19.93 11.96 -3.01
CA PRO A 240 -20.81 11.68 -4.14
C PRO A 240 -21.92 10.74 -3.73
N PHE A 241 -23.10 10.98 -4.30
CA PHE A 241 -24.27 10.17 -4.06
C PHE A 241 -23.99 8.67 -4.29
N GLY A 242 -24.40 7.82 -3.33
CA GLY A 242 -24.28 6.37 -3.43
C GLY A 242 -22.91 5.77 -3.08
N VAL A 243 -21.88 6.56 -2.83
CA VAL A 243 -20.58 6.06 -2.34
C VAL A 243 -20.65 5.86 -0.82
N ARG A 244 -19.99 4.84 -0.26
CA ARG A 244 -19.96 4.64 1.20
C ARG A 244 -18.89 5.52 1.85
N THR A 245 -19.15 5.96 3.08
CA THR A 245 -18.12 6.58 3.92
C THR A 245 -17.36 5.45 4.62
N SER A 246 -16.03 5.50 4.67
CA SER A 246 -15.19 4.43 5.21
C SER A 246 -15.57 4.02 6.64
N TYR A 247 -15.48 2.72 6.94
CA TYR A 247 -15.95 2.11 8.21
C TYR A 247 -15.22 2.53 9.49
N ASN A 248 -14.21 3.40 9.43
CA ASN A 248 -13.42 3.80 10.58
C ASN A 248 -13.34 5.33 10.68
N ILE A 249 -14.46 5.97 11.02
CA ILE A 249 -14.49 7.37 11.45
C ILE A 249 -14.40 7.34 12.97
N ALA A 250 -13.22 7.61 13.51
CA ALA A 250 -13.19 8.29 14.80
C ALA A 250 -13.38 9.76 14.46
N GLU A 251 -14.44 10.36 14.99
CA GLU A 251 -14.59 11.81 15.08
C GLU A 251 -13.45 12.40 15.91
#